data_AF-A0A8J5GGJ2-F1
#
_entry.id   AF-A0A8J5GGJ2-F1
#
_cell.length_a   1.000
_cell.length_b   1.000
_cell.length_c   1.000
_cell.angle_alpha   90.00
_cell.angle_beta   90.00
_cell.angle_gamma   90.00
#
_symmetry.space_group_name_H-M   'P 1'
#
loop_
_entity.id
_entity.type
_entity.pdbx_description
1 polymer ?
#
loop_
_entity_poly.entity_id
_entity_poly.type
_entity_poly.pdbx_seq_one_letter_code
_entity_poly.pdbx_strand_id
1 'polypeptide(L)'
;MDGFFCHTHNASWHTFHNIICGAGAGKVEAYLEAVAERLSCDVVVFHGRDDELLPVDCSYAVKSKVPRTRVVVVDRKDHLTIVVGRQKAFAGELVDIWENANKCCKETEKI
;
A
#
# COMPACT_ATOMS: atom_id res chain seq x y z
N MET A 1 29.45 2.28 -17.89
CA MET A 1 28.07 1.77 -17.99
C MET A 1 27.59 1.56 -16.58
N ASP A 2 26.67 2.43 -16.17
CA ASP A 2 26.21 2.60 -14.80
C ASP A 2 25.60 1.34 -14.21
N GLY A 3 25.87 1.15 -12.91
CA GLY A 3 25.32 0.08 -12.10
C GLY A 3 23.82 0.20 -11.95
N PHE A 4 23.08 -0.42 -12.85
CA PHE A 4 21.72 -0.87 -12.57
C PHE A 4 21.85 -2.17 -11.78
N PHE A 5 21.59 -2.11 -10.48
CA PHE A 5 21.67 -3.27 -9.61
C PHE A 5 20.80 -4.42 -10.16
N CYS A 6 21.45 -5.50 -10.61
CA CYS A 6 20.81 -6.75 -11.00
C CYS A 6 20.31 -7.51 -9.75
N HIS A 7 19.18 -7.11 -9.21
CA HIS A 7 18.28 -8.02 -8.50
C HIS A 7 16.99 -8.08 -9.29
N THR A 8 16.53 -9.29 -9.62
CA THR A 8 15.29 -9.47 -10.37
C THR A 8 14.13 -8.93 -9.53
N HIS A 9 13.55 -7.79 -9.91
CA HIS A 9 12.39 -7.19 -9.23
C HIS A 9 11.22 -8.18 -9.06
N ASN A 10 11.17 -9.21 -9.89
CA ASN A 10 10.23 -10.33 -9.77
C ASN A 10 10.34 -11.05 -8.41
N ALA A 11 11.54 -11.19 -7.86
CA ALA A 11 11.76 -11.86 -6.57
C ALA A 11 11.15 -11.05 -5.41
N SER A 12 11.31 -9.73 -5.39
CA SER A 12 10.76 -8.88 -4.32
C SER A 12 9.23 -8.82 -4.31
N TRP A 13 8.57 -8.90 -5.48
CA TRP A 13 7.11 -8.85 -5.60
C TRP A 13 6.42 -10.20 -5.40
N HIS A 14 7.02 -11.28 -5.90
CA HIS A 14 6.62 -12.62 -5.46
C HIS A 14 6.82 -12.80 -3.96
N THR A 15 7.91 -12.24 -3.40
CA THR A 15 8.11 -12.16 -1.95
C THR A 15 7.04 -11.31 -1.27
N PHE A 16 6.59 -10.18 -1.83
CA PHE A 16 5.50 -9.37 -1.26
C PHE A 16 4.15 -10.12 -1.24
N HIS A 17 3.76 -10.77 -2.33
CA HIS A 17 2.57 -11.65 -2.36
C HIS A 17 2.70 -12.79 -1.33
N ASN A 18 3.88 -13.42 -1.25
CA ASN A 18 4.12 -14.49 -0.27
C ASN A 18 4.13 -13.98 1.17
N ILE A 19 4.52 -12.73 1.39
CA ILE A 19 4.58 -12.08 2.69
C ILE A 19 3.21 -11.57 3.15
N ILE A 20 2.32 -11.16 2.25
CA ILE A 20 0.97 -10.68 2.62
C ILE A 20 -0.08 -11.80 2.54
N CYS A 21 0.00 -12.66 1.53
CA CYS A 21 -1.03 -13.66 1.18
C CYS A 21 -0.52 -15.11 1.13
N GLY A 22 0.79 -15.36 1.28
CA GLY A 22 1.39 -16.70 1.21
C GLY A 22 2.07 -17.14 2.51
N ALA A 23 3.03 -18.07 2.41
CA ALA A 23 3.68 -18.70 3.58
C ALA A 23 4.45 -17.72 4.52
N GLY A 24 4.70 -16.48 4.09
CA GLY A 24 5.30 -15.41 4.90
C GLY A 24 4.29 -14.51 5.63
N ALA A 25 2.98 -14.74 5.44
CA ALA A 25 1.88 -13.97 6.05
C ALA A 25 2.01 -13.80 7.56
N GLY A 26 2.46 -14.84 8.28
CA GLY A 26 2.53 -14.81 9.75
C GLY A 26 3.44 -13.70 10.33
N LYS A 27 4.49 -13.27 9.62
CA LYS A 27 5.34 -12.15 10.11
C LYS A 27 4.74 -10.78 9.81
N VAL A 28 4.05 -10.63 8.68
CA VAL A 28 3.35 -9.38 8.35
C VAL A 28 2.04 -9.24 9.09
N GLU A 29 1.41 -10.35 9.48
CA GLU A 29 0.25 -10.38 10.37
C GLU A 29 0.53 -9.57 11.65
N ALA A 30 1.65 -9.82 12.33
CA ALA A 30 2.02 -9.09 13.54
C ALA A 30 2.27 -7.58 13.30
N TYR A 31 2.80 -7.20 12.13
CA TYR A 31 2.95 -5.79 11.77
C TYR A 31 1.62 -5.12 11.45
N LEU A 32 0.73 -5.81 10.72
CA LEU A 32 -0.60 -5.32 10.42
C LEU A 32 -1.45 -5.22 11.69
N GLU A 33 -1.32 -6.15 12.63
CA GLU A 33 -1.93 -6.09 13.96
C GLU A 33 -1.40 -4.90 14.75
N ALA A 34 -0.08 -4.67 14.77
CA ALA A 34 0.49 -3.49 15.40
C ALA A 34 -0.03 -2.19 14.77
N VAL A 35 -0.17 -2.13 13.44
CA VAL A 35 -0.82 -1.00 12.76
C VAL A 35 -2.29 -0.90 13.19
N ALA A 36 -3.05 -2.00 13.15
CA ALA A 36 -4.47 -2.02 13.47
C ALA A 36 -4.76 -1.55 14.90
N GLU A 37 -4.02 -2.06 15.88
CA GLU A 37 -4.37 -1.93 17.30
C GLU A 37 -3.61 -0.81 18.01
N ARG A 38 -2.40 -0.49 17.57
CA ARG A 38 -1.51 0.42 18.32
C ARG A 38 -1.36 1.80 17.69
N LEU A 39 -1.70 1.94 16.42
CA LEU A 39 -1.58 3.19 15.68
C LEU A 39 -2.96 3.74 15.30
N SER A 40 -3.10 5.05 15.34
CA SER A 40 -4.31 5.78 14.93
C SER A 40 -4.17 6.45 13.55
N CYS A 41 -3.10 6.16 12.81
CA CYS A 41 -2.87 6.77 11.50
C CYS A 41 -3.81 6.24 10.43
N ASP A 42 -4.13 7.10 9.46
CA ASP A 42 -4.80 6.70 8.22
C ASP A 42 -3.90 5.78 7.41
N VAL A 43 -4.51 4.77 6.80
CA VAL A 43 -3.81 3.79 5.96
C VAL A 43 -4.43 3.81 4.57
N VAL A 44 -3.62 4.01 3.54
CA VAL A 44 -4.07 3.99 2.14
C VAL A 44 -3.23 2.99 1.36
N VAL A 45 -3.90 2.09 0.64
CA VAL A 45 -3.27 1.09 -0.22
C VAL A 45 -3.69 1.35 -1.65
N PHE A 46 -2.73 1.66 -2.53
CA PHE A 46 -2.97 1.76 -3.97
C PHE A 46 -2.69 0.42 -4.63
N HIS A 47 -3.61 -0.04 -5.49
CA HIS A 47 -3.48 -1.31 -6.19
C HIS A 47 -3.87 -1.14 -7.66
N GLY A 48 -3.08 -1.66 -8.59
CA GLY A 48 -3.43 -1.66 -10.01
C GLY A 48 -4.39 -2.80 -10.34
N ARG A 49 -5.55 -2.53 -10.94
CA ARG A 49 -6.56 -3.57 -11.22
C ARG A 49 -6.04 -4.70 -12.10
N ASP A 50 -5.14 -4.38 -13.01
CA ASP A 50 -4.67 -5.27 -14.07
C ASP A 50 -3.30 -5.88 -13.69
N ASP A 51 -2.98 -5.91 -12.39
CA ASP A 51 -1.78 -6.56 -11.88
C ASP A 51 -1.87 -8.08 -12.04
N GLU A 52 -1.02 -8.66 -12.86
CA GLU A 52 -0.98 -10.10 -13.11
C GLU A 52 -0.20 -10.89 -12.05
N LEU A 53 0.60 -10.22 -11.21
CA LEU A 53 1.46 -10.86 -10.20
C LEU A 53 0.83 -10.87 -8.81
N LEU A 54 0.13 -9.79 -8.45
CA LEU A 54 -0.49 -9.62 -7.14
C LEU A 54 -2.02 -9.46 -7.30
N PRO A 55 -2.84 -10.44 -6.89
CA PRO A 55 -4.29 -10.29 -6.92
C PRO A 55 -4.76 -9.13 -6.04
N VAL A 56 -5.79 -8.40 -6.49
CA VAL A 56 -6.39 -7.29 -5.71
C VAL A 56 -6.94 -7.73 -4.35
N ASP A 57 -7.32 -9.00 -4.23
CA ASP A 57 -7.78 -9.60 -2.97
C ASP A 57 -6.74 -9.50 -1.86
N CYS A 58 -5.44 -9.46 -2.19
CA CYS A 58 -4.41 -9.22 -1.20
C CYS A 58 -4.51 -7.84 -0.55
N SER A 59 -4.85 -6.80 -1.32
CA SER A 59 -5.09 -5.47 -0.76
C SER A 59 -6.38 -5.42 0.07
N TYR A 60 -7.40 -6.19 -0.29
CA TYR A 60 -8.60 -6.33 0.54
C TYR A 60 -8.36 -7.14 1.81
N ALA A 61 -7.46 -8.13 1.79
CA ALA A 61 -7.03 -8.85 2.99
C ALA A 61 -6.36 -7.89 3.99
N VAL A 62 -5.50 -6.97 3.51
CA VAL A 62 -4.95 -5.89 4.35
C VAL A 62 -6.06 -5.07 4.99
N LYS A 63 -7.08 -4.67 4.21
CA LYS A 63 -8.25 -3.94 4.75
C LYS A 63 -9.03 -4.76 5.78
N SER A 64 -9.17 -6.06 5.60
CA SER A 64 -9.83 -6.93 6.58
C SER A 64 -9.06 -6.99 7.90
N LYS A 65 -7.72 -6.88 7.87
CA LYS A 65 -6.87 -6.86 9.08
C LYS A 65 -6.76 -5.48 9.72
N VAL A 66 -6.75 -4.43 8.90
CA VAL A 66 -6.70 -3.03 9.32
C VAL A 66 -7.96 -2.33 8.78
N PRO A 67 -9.10 -2.38 9.48
CA PRO A 67 -10.41 -1.96 8.95
C PRO A 67 -10.49 -0.52 8.44
N ARG A 68 -9.67 0.38 9.01
CA ARG A 68 -9.57 1.79 8.60
C ARG A 68 -8.78 2.01 7.30
N THR A 69 -8.26 0.95 6.68
CA THR A 69 -7.53 1.06 5.41
C THR A 69 -8.47 1.45 4.28
N ARG A 70 -8.08 2.50 3.54
CA ARG A 70 -8.66 2.85 2.24
C ARG A 70 -7.89 2.16 1.12
N VAL A 71 -8.55 1.22 0.44
CA VAL A 71 -8.00 0.59 -0.77
C VAL A 71 -8.44 1.38 -1.99
N VAL A 72 -7.48 1.89 -2.76
CA VAL A 72 -7.68 2.61 -4.02
C VAL A 72 -7.26 1.71 -5.16
N VAL A 73 -8.23 1.21 -5.91
CA VAL A 73 -7.98 0.39 -7.09
C VAL A 73 -7.92 1.29 -8.33
N VAL A 74 -6.83 1.21 -9.08
CA VAL A 74 -6.59 2.03 -10.26
C VAL A 74 -6.71 1.17 -11.52
N ASP A 75 -7.70 1.48 -12.35
CA ASP A 75 -7.98 0.72 -13.57
C ASP A 75 -6.87 0.88 -14.62
N ARG A 76 -6.63 -0.16 -15.42
CA ARG A 76 -5.61 -0.17 -16.50
C ARG A 76 -4.19 0.09 -15.99
N LYS A 77 -3.90 -0.39 -14.78
CA LYS A 77 -2.60 -0.28 -14.12
C LYS A 77 -2.26 -1.57 -13.42
N ASP A 78 -0.96 -1.78 -13.26
CA ASP A 78 -0.29 -2.83 -12.47
C ASP A 78 0.56 -2.17 -11.36
N HIS A 79 1.26 -2.97 -10.54
CA HIS A 79 2.15 -2.50 -9.47
C HIS A 79 3.25 -1.51 -9.91
N LEU A 80 3.63 -1.47 -11.18
CA LEU A 80 4.62 -0.49 -11.68
C LEU A 80 3.94 0.81 -12.12
N THR A 81 2.89 0.66 -12.91
CA THR A 81 2.21 1.77 -13.61
C THR A 81 1.22 2.52 -12.73
N ILE A 82 0.92 2.03 -11.52
CA ILE A 82 0.30 2.86 -10.48
C ILE A 82 1.11 4.13 -10.22
N VAL A 83 2.44 4.10 -10.42
CA VAL A 83 3.32 5.28 -10.32
C VAL A 83 3.86 5.70 -11.69
N VAL A 84 4.47 4.77 -12.44
CA VAL A 84 5.13 5.09 -13.71
C VAL A 84 4.11 5.53 -14.76
N GLY A 85 4.28 6.74 -15.30
CA GLY A 85 3.35 7.37 -16.23
C GLY A 85 2.16 8.07 -15.56
N ARG A 86 2.06 8.00 -14.22
CA ARG A 86 1.04 8.68 -13.40
C ARG A 86 1.64 9.67 -12.40
N GLN A 87 2.92 9.99 -12.48
CA GLN A 87 3.66 10.70 -11.43
C GLN A 87 2.97 11.98 -10.94
N LYS A 88 2.47 12.82 -11.86
CA LYS A 88 1.75 14.05 -11.49
C LYS A 88 0.44 13.77 -10.76
N ALA A 89 -0.35 12.82 -11.26
CA ALA A 89 -1.61 12.43 -10.63
C ALA A 89 -1.35 11.78 -9.26
N PHE A 90 -0.40 10.85 -9.19
CA PHE A 90 -0.01 10.16 -7.96
C PHE A 90 0.55 11.14 -6.91
N ALA A 91 1.35 12.13 -7.32
CA ALA A 91 1.79 13.19 -6.42
C ALA A 91 0.62 14.00 -5.86
N GLY A 92 -0.40 14.30 -6.67
CA GLY A 92 -1.64 14.92 -6.19
C GLY A 92 -2.37 14.06 -5.16
N GLU A 93 -2.52 12.76 -5.43
CA GLU A 93 -3.12 11.81 -4.47
C GLU A 93 -2.35 11.75 -3.15
N LEU A 94 -1.01 11.85 -3.17
CA LEU A 94 -0.17 11.93 -1.98
C LEU A 94 -0.33 13.24 -1.21
N VAL A 95 -0.45 14.38 -1.92
CA VAL A 95 -0.73 15.68 -1.29
C VAL A 95 -2.08 15.63 -0.58
N ASP A 96 -3.12 15.10 -1.21
CA ASP A 96 -4.44 14.98 -0.60
C ASP A 96 -4.41 14.13 0.69
N ILE A 97 -3.66 13.02 0.67
CA ILE A 97 -3.45 12.19 1.86
C ILE A 97 -2.76 12.99 2.97
N TRP A 98 -1.70 13.72 2.63
CA TRP A 98 -0.94 14.52 3.57
C TRP A 98 -1.77 15.65 4.20
N GLU A 99 -2.55 16.36 3.40
CA GLU A 99 -3.44 17.42 3.87
C GLU A 99 -4.52 16.89 4.80
N ASN A 100 -5.08 15.71 4.53
CA ASN A 100 -6.09 15.09 5.39
C ASN A 100 -5.49 14.63 6.74
N ALA A 101 -4.28 14.07 6.73
CA ALA A 101 -3.57 13.72 7.96
C ALA A 101 -3.37 14.94 8.88
N ASN A 102 -3.01 16.10 8.32
CA ASN A 102 -2.84 17.34 9.08
C ASN A 102 -4.14 17.88 9.69
N LYS A 103 -5.30 17.58 9.09
CA LYS A 103 -6.60 17.95 9.67
C LYS A 103 -6.92 17.07 10.87
N CYS A 104 -6.70 15.76 10.76
CA CYS A 104 -6.92 14.79 11.84
C CYS A 104 -6.07 15.10 13.09
N CYS A 105 -4.79 15.46 12.91
CA CYS A 105 -3.93 15.86 14.03
C CYS A 105 -4.44 17.10 14.79
N LYS A 106 -4.97 18.11 14.08
CA LYS A 106 -5.49 19.35 14.70
C LYS A 106 -6.80 19.15 15.47
N GLU A 107 -7.55 18.10 15.15
CA GLU A 107 -8.82 17.79 15.80
C GLU A 107 -8.59 17.03 17.11
N THR A 108 -7.52 16.24 17.17
CA THR A 108 -7.08 15.53 18.38
C THR A 108 -6.52 16.47 19.46
N GLU A 109 -6.00 17.64 19.08
CA GLU A 109 -5.46 18.67 19.99
C GLU A 109 -6.54 19.60 20.60
N LYS A 110 -7.82 19.43 20.24
CA LYS A 110 -8.93 20.28 20.70
C LYS A 110 -9.75 19.70 21.87
N ILE A 111 -9.29 18.60 22.49
CA ILE A 111 -9.94 17.97 23.66
C ILE A 111 -9.17 18.33 24.93
#